data_AF-A0AA42NH32-F1
#
_entry.id   AF-A0AA42NH32-F1
#
_cell.length_a   1.000
_cell.length_b   1.000
_cell.length_c   1.000
_cell.angle_alpha   90.00
_cell.angle_beta   90.00
_cell.angle_gamma   90.00
#
_symmetry.space_group_name_H-M   'P 1'
#
loop_
_entity.id
_entity.type
_entity.pdbx_description
1 polymer ?
#
loop_
_entity_poly.entity_id
_entity_poly.type
_entity_poly.pdbx_seq_one_letter_code
_entity_poly.pdbx_strand_id
1 'polypeptide(L)'
;MKRTALLFSCALMAAPVFANDLCTVNLQKLDDAVTTKATLTDPLKTQVEDLHKKAKDDQAAGRTEDCASNADQALMLLQKADSGGEGGGAN
;
A
#
# COMPACT_ATOMS: atom_id res chain seq x y z
N MET A 1 -27.07 21.93 37.55
CA MET A 1 -26.45 20.60 37.29
C MET A 1 -26.80 20.14 35.89
N LYS A 2 -25.95 20.43 34.89
CA LYS A 2 -25.85 19.69 33.63
C LYS A 2 -24.42 19.92 33.09
N ARG A 3 -23.56 18.97 33.42
CA ARG A 3 -22.21 18.82 32.87
C ARG A 3 -22.35 18.37 31.41
N THR A 4 -21.23 18.37 30.68
CA THR A 4 -21.02 17.83 29.32
C THR A 4 -21.45 18.78 28.19
N ALA A 5 -20.63 19.04 27.18
CA ALA A 5 -19.64 18.18 26.55
C ALA A 5 -18.27 18.86 26.37
N LEU A 6 -17.22 18.16 26.79
CA LEU A 6 -15.86 18.40 26.33
C LEU A 6 -15.85 18.08 24.83
N LEU A 7 -15.70 19.10 23.98
CA LEU A 7 -15.34 18.91 22.58
C LEU A 7 -13.88 18.44 22.57
N PHE A 8 -13.68 17.13 22.69
CA PHE A 8 -12.42 16.50 22.38
C PHE A 8 -12.22 16.60 20.87
N SER A 9 -11.67 17.73 20.45
CA SER A 9 -11.00 17.84 19.15
C SER A 9 -9.82 16.87 19.21
N CYS A 10 -9.98 15.66 18.69
CA CYS A 10 -8.85 14.80 18.38
C CYS A 10 -7.94 15.60 17.46
N ALA A 11 -6.84 16.09 18.02
CA ALA A 11 -5.77 16.62 17.22
C ALA A 11 -5.26 15.46 16.34
N LEU A 12 -5.58 15.51 15.04
CA LEU A 12 -4.83 14.79 14.03
C LEU A 12 -3.42 15.39 14.04
N MET A 13 -2.61 14.94 14.99
CA MET A 13 -1.22 15.31 15.05
C MET A 13 -0.51 14.64 13.87
N ALA A 14 -0.35 15.44 12.82
CA ALA A 14 0.81 15.45 11.93
C ALA A 14 0.99 14.29 10.92
N ALA A 15 -0.07 13.88 10.22
CA ALA A 15 0.09 13.41 8.84
C ALA A 15 -0.94 14.14 7.95
N PRO A 16 -0.55 14.62 6.76
CA PRO A 16 -1.51 15.22 5.84
C PRO A 16 -2.59 14.16 5.55
N VAL A 17 -3.86 14.56 5.55
CA VAL A 17 -4.99 13.67 5.22
C VAL A 17 -4.75 12.94 3.89
N PHE A 18 -3.97 13.56 3.00
CA PHE A 18 -3.47 12.99 1.74
C PHE A 18 -2.57 11.76 1.88
N ALA A 19 -1.77 11.59 2.94
CA ALA A 19 -0.93 10.40 3.13
C ALA A 19 -1.74 9.18 3.59
N ASN A 20 -2.75 9.40 4.44
CA ASN A 20 -3.69 8.35 4.84
C ASN A 20 -4.55 7.90 3.65
N ASP A 21 -4.98 8.85 2.82
CA ASP A 21 -5.68 8.57 1.56
C ASP A 21 -4.78 7.80 0.59
N LEU A 22 -3.52 8.24 0.40
CA LEU A 22 -2.55 7.60 -0.48
C LEU A 22 -2.22 6.16 -0.05
N CYS A 23 -1.99 5.93 1.24
CA CYS A 23 -1.78 4.59 1.81
C CYS A 23 -2.98 3.68 1.49
N THR A 24 -4.20 4.16 1.71
CA THR A 24 -5.43 3.40 1.46
C THR A 24 -5.61 3.09 -0.03
N VAL A 25 -5.42 4.08 -0.90
CA VAL A 25 -5.53 3.93 -2.35
C VAL A 25 -4.47 2.97 -2.89
N ASN A 26 -3.22 3.07 -2.43
CA ASN A 26 -2.16 2.17 -2.88
C ASN A 26 -2.36 0.74 -2.37
N LEU A 27 -2.85 0.55 -1.13
CA LEU A 27 -3.21 -0.77 -0.62
C LEU A 27 -4.36 -1.39 -1.42
N GLN A 28 -5.40 -0.62 -1.75
CA GLN A 28 -6.50 -1.11 -2.60
C GLN A 28 -5.99 -1.55 -3.97
N LYS A 29 -5.19 -0.71 -4.64
CA LYS A 29 -4.58 -1.07 -5.93
C LYS A 29 -3.71 -2.32 -5.82
N LEU A 30 -2.99 -2.48 -4.72
CA LEU A 30 -2.15 -3.64 -4.48
C LEU A 30 -2.97 -4.92 -4.28
N ASP A 31 -3.99 -4.88 -3.42
CA ASP A 31 -4.94 -5.99 -3.21
C ASP A 31 -5.61 -6.41 -4.54
N ASP A 32 -6.01 -5.45 -5.38
CA ASP A 32 -6.55 -5.71 -6.71
C ASP A 32 -5.50 -6.35 -7.64
N ALA A 33 -4.27 -5.81 -7.65
CA ALA A 33 -3.20 -6.29 -8.51
C ALA A 33 -2.72 -7.71 -8.14
N VAL A 34 -2.64 -8.05 -6.86
CA VAL A 34 -2.28 -9.42 -6.42
C VAL A 34 -3.40 -10.42 -6.70
N THR A 35 -4.67 -9.99 -6.64
CA THR A 35 -5.81 -10.85 -6.97
C THR A 35 -5.89 -11.12 -8.48
N THR A 36 -5.51 -10.14 -9.31
CA THR A 36 -5.58 -10.23 -10.78
C THR A 36 -4.34 -10.88 -11.42
N LYS A 37 -3.16 -10.74 -10.82
CA LYS A 37 -1.91 -11.32 -11.35
C LYS A 37 -1.74 -12.78 -10.94
N ALA A 38 -2.22 -13.69 -11.79
CA ALA A 38 -2.13 -15.13 -11.60
C ALA A 38 -0.72 -15.73 -11.77
N THR A 39 0.25 -14.98 -12.31
CA THR A 39 1.55 -15.52 -12.76
C THR A 39 2.74 -14.64 -12.35
N LEU A 40 2.95 -14.50 -11.04
CA LEU A 40 4.21 -13.99 -10.51
C LEU A 40 5.19 -15.15 -10.32
N THR A 41 6.46 -14.95 -10.65
CA THR A 41 7.52 -15.90 -10.29
C THR A 41 7.67 -15.95 -8.77
N ASP A 42 7.97 -17.12 -8.20
CA ASP A 42 8.10 -17.31 -6.74
C ASP A 42 8.93 -16.23 -5.99
N PRO A 43 10.11 -15.80 -6.47
CA PRO A 43 10.90 -14.78 -5.76
C PRO A 43 10.26 -13.38 -5.81
N LEU A 44 9.51 -13.07 -6.87
CA LEU A 44 8.81 -11.81 -7.00
C LEU A 44 7.53 -11.82 -6.16
N LYS A 45 6.79 -12.93 -6.19
CA LYS A 45 5.58 -13.14 -5.39
C LYS A 45 5.89 -12.94 -3.91
N THR A 46 6.95 -13.57 -3.41
CA THR A 46 7.37 -13.45 -2.01
C THR A 46 7.68 -11.99 -1.63
N GLN A 47 8.41 -11.25 -2.49
CA GLN A 47 8.71 -9.83 -2.23
C GLN A 47 7.45 -8.95 -2.22
N VAL A 48 6.52 -9.19 -3.13
CA VAL A 48 5.25 -8.46 -3.18
C VAL A 48 4.42 -8.75 -1.93
N GLU A 49 4.33 -10.02 -1.51
CA GLU A 49 3.60 -10.43 -0.30
C GLU A 49 4.21 -9.83 0.97
N ASP A 50 5.54 -9.81 1.08
CA ASP A 50 6.25 -9.19 2.21
C ASP A 50 6.01 -7.68 2.30
N LEU A 51 6.11 -6.97 1.17
CA LEU A 51 5.83 -5.53 1.11
C LEU A 51 4.36 -5.22 1.41
N HIS A 52 3.45 -6.06 0.90
CA HIS A 52 2.03 -5.96 1.18
C HIS A 52 1.74 -6.13 2.67
N LYS A 53 2.35 -7.13 3.31
CA LYS A 53 2.24 -7.35 4.75
C LYS A 53 2.77 -6.15 5.54
N LYS A 54 3.94 -5.62 5.18
CA LYS A 54 4.51 -4.44 5.83
C LYS A 54 3.59 -3.22 5.70
N ALA A 55 3.04 -2.97 4.51
CA ALA A 55 2.11 -1.86 4.30
C ALA A 55 0.85 -1.97 5.18
N LYS A 56 0.29 -3.18 5.35
CA LYS A 56 -0.83 -3.43 6.27
C LYS A 56 -0.44 -3.22 7.74
N ASP A 57 0.73 -3.69 8.15
CA ASP A 57 1.26 -3.50 9.50
C ASP A 57 1.56 -2.01 9.79
N ASP A 58 2.02 -1.25 8.80
CA ASP A 58 2.24 0.20 8.87
C ASP A 58 0.93 0.99 8.95
N GLN A 59 -0.07 0.63 8.14
CA GLN A 59 -1.41 1.21 8.20
C GLN A 59 -2.03 1.00 9.59
N ALA A 60 -1.97 -0.22 10.12
CA ALA A 60 -2.49 -0.55 11.45
C ALA A 60 -1.77 0.20 12.58
N ALA A 61 -0.49 0.52 12.38
CA ALA A 61 0.31 1.29 13.32
C ALA A 61 0.25 2.82 13.11
N GLY A 62 -0.52 3.29 12.12
CA GLY A 62 -0.63 4.72 11.78
C GLY A 62 0.58 5.32 11.07
N ARG A 63 1.51 4.49 10.57
CA ARG A 63 2.69 4.91 9.78
C ARG A 63 2.31 5.08 8.31
N THR A 64 1.55 6.13 8.00
CA THR A 64 0.94 6.30 6.67
C THR A 64 1.95 6.51 5.53
N GLU A 65 3.09 7.16 5.80
CA GLU A 65 4.18 7.32 4.81
C GLU A 65 4.85 5.97 4.48
N ASP A 66 5.20 5.20 5.51
CA ASP A 66 5.79 3.87 5.33
C ASP A 66 4.82 2.93 4.62
N CYS A 67 3.53 2.98 4.98
CA CYS A 67 2.47 2.27 4.27
C CYS A 67 2.45 2.63 2.78
N ALA A 68 2.37 3.92 2.45
CA ALA A 68 2.31 4.38 1.06
C ALA A 68 3.56 3.95 0.28
N SER A 69 4.75 4.04 0.90
CA SER A 69 6.03 3.63 0.30
C SER A 69 6.11 2.12 0.06
N ASN A 70 5.72 1.30 1.04
CA ASN A 70 5.74 -0.16 0.91
C ASN A 70 4.73 -0.64 -0.14
N ALA A 71 3.53 -0.06 -0.15
CA ALA A 71 2.51 -0.39 -1.14
C ALA A 71 2.91 0.04 -2.57
N ASP A 72 3.50 1.23 -2.73
CA ASP A 72 4.01 1.71 -4.02
C ASP A 72 5.15 0.83 -4.56
N GLN A 73 6.09 0.43 -3.70
CA GLN A 73 7.16 -0.49 -4.08
C GLN A 73 6.62 -1.84 -4.56
N ALA A 74 5.61 -2.39 -3.90
CA ALA A 74 4.97 -3.63 -4.32
C ALA A 74 4.30 -3.46 -5.71
N LEU A 75 3.60 -2.35 -5.93
CA LEU A 75 3.00 -2.04 -7.23
C LEU A 75 4.06 -1.89 -8.34
N MET A 76 5.20 -1.25 -8.08
CA MET A 76 6.30 -1.15 -9.03
C MET A 76 6.88 -2.51 -9.41
N LEU A 77 7.01 -3.43 -8.45
CA LEU A 77 7.45 -4.80 -8.72
C LEU A 77 6.47 -5.54 -9.64
N LEU A 78 5.18 -5.42 -9.36
CA LEU A 78 4.12 -5.99 -10.20
C LEU A 78 4.10 -5.40 -11.61
N GLN A 79 4.36 -4.10 -11.74
CA GLN A 79 4.42 -3.41 -13.03
C GLN A 79 5.66 -3.81 -13.83
N LYS A 80 6.84 -3.91 -13.20
CA LYS A 80 8.07 -4.42 -13.84
C LYS A 80 7.91 -5.85 -14.33
N ALA A 81 7.16 -6.68 -13.61
CA ALA A 81 6.87 -8.05 -14.03
C ALA A 81 5.93 -8.11 -15.24
N ASP A 82 5.04 -7.13 -15.36
CA ASP A 82 4.17 -6.94 -16.52
C ASP A 82 5.00 -6.54 -17.75
N SER A 83 5.80 -5.47 -17.59
CA SER A 83 6.63 -4.92 -18.66
C SER A 83 7.79 -5.84 -19.06
N GLY A 84 8.27 -6.70 -18.15
CA GLY A 84 9.28 -7.72 -18.42
C GLY A 84 8.78 -8.91 -19.24
N GLY A 85 7.46 -9.02 -19.45
CA GLY A 85 6.85 -9.93 -20.43
C GLY A 85 6.86 -9.37 -21.87
N GLU A 86 7.05 -8.06 -22.04
CA GLU A 86 7.15 -7.36 -23.32
C GLU A 86 8.61 -6.96 -23.59
N GLY A 87 9.46 -7.96 -23.82
CA GLY A 87 10.85 -7.73 -24.21
C GLY A 87 11.61 -8.94 -24.77
N GLY A 88 10.94 -10.07 -24.96
CA GLY A 88 11.52 -11.30 -25.50
C GLY A 88 10.91 -11.67 -26.86
N GLY A 89 10.95 -10.77 -27.83
CA GLY A 89 10.36 -11.02 -29.14
C GLY A 89 10.66 -9.94 -30.18
N ALA A 90 11.91 -9.86 -30.63
CA ALA A 90 12.23 -9.43 -32.00
C ALA A 90 13.67 -9.88 -32.32
N ASN A 91 13.80 -10.53 -33.48
CA ASN A 91 15.03 -11.00 -34.11
C ASN A 91 16.09 -9.91 -34.28
#